data_AF-A0AAW1W5J0-F1
#
_entry.id   AF-A0AAW1W5J0-F1
#
_cell.length_a   1.000
_cell.length_b   1.000
_cell.length_c   1.000
_cell.angle_alpha   90.00
_cell.angle_beta   90.00
_cell.angle_gamma   90.00
#
_symmetry.space_group_name_H-M   'P 1'
#
loop_
_entity.id
_entity.type
_entity.pdbx_description
1 polymer ?
#
loop_
_entity_poly.entity_id
_entity_poly.type
_entity_poly.pdbx_seq_one_letter_code
_entity_poly.pdbx_strand_id
1 'polypeptide(L)'
;MVKHNNMIPGEHFRKHWQSNVKTGFNQPGRKTRRRIARHIEVQNESKGWQGLQPFTLEELKAAGISKKVAPSIGIAVDHRRKNRSFQGLQANVQLLQTYKQQLVV
;
A
#
# COMPACT_ATOMS: atom_id res chain seq x y z
N MET A 1 6.22 -36.74 -37.33
CA MET A 1 7.06 -37.84 -37.87
C MET A 1 8.12 -38.17 -36.83
N VAL A 2 8.06 -39.35 -36.23
CA VAL A 2 9.11 -39.82 -35.31
C VAL A 2 10.30 -40.27 -36.14
N LYS A 3 11.51 -39.83 -35.79
CA LYS A 3 12.77 -40.28 -36.37
C LYS A 3 13.68 -40.71 -35.22
N HIS A 4 14.35 -41.85 -35.37
CA HIS A 4 15.31 -42.41 -34.40
C HIS A 4 14.71 -42.84 -33.04
N ASN A 5 15.56 -43.42 -32.18
CA ASN A 5 15.21 -43.90 -30.84
C ASN A 5 15.31 -42.78 -29.80
N ASN A 6 14.35 -41.85 -29.82
CA ASN A 6 14.27 -40.72 -28.90
C ASN A 6 13.13 -40.90 -27.88
N MET A 7 13.24 -40.23 -26.73
CA MET A 7 12.15 -40.20 -25.74
C MET A 7 10.89 -39.52 -26.30
N ILE A 8 9.71 -40.01 -25.88
CA ILE A 8 8.43 -39.47 -26.33
C ILE A 8 8.20 -38.07 -25.73
N PRO A 9 8.00 -37.02 -26.54
CA PRO A 9 7.75 -35.67 -26.04
C PRO A 9 6.32 -35.53 -25.49
N GLY A 10 6.19 -34.94 -24.29
CA GLY A 10 4.92 -34.65 -23.61
C GLY A 10 4.52 -33.17 -23.66
N GLU A 11 4.84 -32.48 -24.75
CA GLU A 11 4.64 -31.02 -24.85
C GLU A 11 3.17 -30.65 -25.10
N HIS A 12 2.70 -29.61 -24.41
CA HIS A 12 1.31 -29.16 -24.45
C HIS A 12 1.11 -27.92 -25.35
N PHE A 13 1.54 -28.00 -26.61
CA PHE A 13 1.45 -26.91 -27.59
C PHE A 13 0.26 -26.99 -28.56
N ARG A 14 -0.77 -27.79 -28.22
CA ARG A 14 -1.93 -28.07 -29.10
C ARG A 14 -3.04 -27.00 -29.08
N LYS A 15 -3.02 -26.06 -28.12
CA LYS A 15 -3.99 -24.96 -28.00
C LYS A 15 -3.45 -23.68 -28.63
N HIS A 16 -4.26 -22.62 -28.71
CA HIS A 16 -3.79 -21.27 -29.03
C HIS A 16 -2.98 -20.68 -27.87
N TRP A 17 -1.79 -21.24 -27.62
CA TRP A 17 -0.91 -20.89 -26.51
C TRP A 17 -0.07 -19.63 -26.81
N GLN A 18 0.24 -19.39 -28.08
CA GLN A 18 1.11 -18.29 -28.54
C GLN A 18 0.61 -16.92 -28.06
N SER A 19 -0.70 -16.72 -27.98
CA SER A 19 -1.31 -15.45 -27.53
C SER A 19 -1.17 -15.18 -26.02
N ASN A 20 -0.81 -16.19 -25.22
CA ASN A 20 -0.72 -16.09 -23.75
C ASN A 20 0.72 -16.23 -23.21
N VAL A 21 1.72 -16.00 -24.06
CA VAL A 21 3.13 -16.03 -23.68
C VAL A 21 3.49 -14.75 -22.95
N LYS A 22 3.76 -14.86 -21.64
CA LYS A 22 4.24 -13.72 -20.84
C LYS A 22 5.74 -13.58 -21.01
N THR A 23 6.19 -12.43 -21.49
CA THR A 23 7.61 -12.10 -21.65
C THR A 23 8.11 -11.17 -20.54
N GLY A 24 9.39 -11.30 -20.20
CA GLY A 24 10.04 -10.55 -19.11
C GLY A 24 10.61 -9.17 -19.49
N PHE A 25 10.36 -8.67 -20.70
CA PHE A 25 11.03 -7.46 -21.21
C PHE A 25 10.77 -6.20 -20.38
N ASN A 26 9.62 -6.11 -19.70
CA ASN A 26 9.27 -4.98 -18.84
C ASN A 26 9.83 -5.09 -17.41
N GLN A 27 10.58 -6.15 -17.09
CA GLN A 27 11.15 -6.39 -15.76
C GLN A 27 12.05 -5.24 -15.26
N PRO A 28 13.03 -4.71 -16.03
CA PRO A 28 13.84 -3.57 -15.59
C PRO A 28 12.98 -2.31 -15.38
N GLY A 29 12.05 -2.02 -16.29
CA GLY A 29 11.13 -0.88 -16.16
C GLY A 29 10.23 -1.00 -14.91
N ARG A 30 9.72 -2.19 -14.61
CA ARG A 30 8.94 -2.46 -13.39
C ARG A 30 9.79 -2.31 -12.13
N LYS A 31 11.07 -2.66 -12.18
CA LYS A 31 12.02 -2.45 -11.06
C LYS A 31 12.25 -0.97 -10.80
N THR A 32 12.51 -0.18 -11.84
CA THR A 32 12.67 1.27 -11.73
C THR A 32 11.41 1.95 -11.21
N ARG A 33 10.24 1.60 -11.74
CA ARG A 33 8.95 2.12 -11.25
C ARG A 33 8.73 1.84 -9.76
N ARG A 34 9.00 0.61 -9.30
CA ARG A 34 8.92 0.26 -7.87
C ARG A 34 9.91 1.07 -7.03
N ARG A 35 11.14 1.27 -7.52
CA ARG A 35 12.14 2.09 -6.81
C ARG A 35 11.70 3.55 -6.71
N ILE A 36 11.20 4.15 -7.80
CA ILE A 36 10.70 5.53 -7.81
C ILE A 36 9.51 5.67 -6.85
N ALA A 37 8.55 4.74 -6.91
CA ALA A 37 7.39 4.73 -6.01
C ALA A 37 7.83 4.69 -4.53
N ARG A 38 8.78 3.80 -4.19
CA ARG A 38 9.36 3.76 -2.84
C ARG A 38 10.14 5.02 -2.47
N HIS A 39 10.89 5.60 -3.40
CA HIS A 39 11.62 6.84 -3.11
C HIS A 39 10.67 8.00 -2.86
N ILE A 40 9.60 8.11 -3.64
CA ILE A 40 8.51 9.08 -3.42
C ILE A 40 7.85 8.81 -2.06
N GLU A 41 7.57 7.54 -1.74
CA GLU A 41 7.02 7.12 -0.46
C GLU A 41 7.95 7.49 0.71
N VAL A 42 9.25 7.17 0.64
CA VAL A 42 10.25 7.53 1.67
C VAL A 42 10.40 9.06 1.82
N GLN A 43 10.38 9.83 0.73
CA GLN A 43 10.38 11.29 0.80
C GLN A 43 9.11 11.83 1.47
N ASN A 44 7.98 11.14 1.32
CA ASN A 44 6.73 11.44 2.03
C ASN A 44 6.75 10.90 3.47
N GLU A 45 7.42 9.79 3.77
CA GLU A 45 7.61 9.22 5.11
C GLU A 45 8.64 10.00 5.95
N SER A 46 9.57 10.72 5.30
CA SER A 46 10.43 11.72 5.94
C SER A 46 9.61 12.90 6.48
N LYS A 47 8.32 13.02 6.06
CA LYS A 47 7.29 13.88 6.65
C LYS A 47 6.35 13.14 7.61
N GLY A 48 6.76 11.97 8.09
CA GLY A 48 6.33 11.34 9.34
C GLY A 48 4.85 11.06 9.49
N TRP A 49 4.29 10.07 8.79
CA TRP A 49 3.01 9.45 9.18
C TRP A 49 3.15 7.94 9.08
N GLN A 50 3.45 7.34 10.22
CA GLN A 50 3.71 5.91 10.37
C GLN A 50 2.56 5.08 9.81
N GLY A 51 2.89 4.32 8.76
CA GLY A 51 2.34 3.01 8.41
C GLY A 51 0.86 2.75 8.68
N LEU A 52 0.04 2.90 7.63
CA LEU A 52 -1.04 2.00 7.18
C LEU A 52 -2.19 1.63 8.13
N GLN A 53 -2.13 1.93 9.43
CA GLN A 53 -3.22 1.65 10.36
C GLN A 53 -4.14 2.87 10.44
N PRO A 54 -5.42 2.76 10.05
CA PRO A 54 -6.33 3.89 10.09
C PRO A 54 -6.65 4.31 11.54
N PHE A 55 -6.92 5.60 11.74
CA PHE A 55 -7.29 6.16 13.04
C PHE A 55 -8.71 5.77 13.45
N THR A 56 -8.98 5.67 14.75
CA THR A 56 -10.33 5.41 15.27
C THR A 56 -11.14 6.71 15.41
N LEU A 57 -12.46 6.56 15.53
CA LEU A 57 -13.34 7.69 15.85
C LEU A 57 -13.02 8.33 17.20
N GLU A 58 -12.57 7.55 18.18
CA GLU A 58 -12.19 8.05 19.51
C GLU A 58 -10.95 8.94 19.44
N GLU A 59 -9.93 8.51 18.67
CA GLU A 59 -8.71 9.28 18.42
C GLU A 59 -9.04 10.61 17.72
N LEU A 60 -9.87 10.58 16.68
CA LEU A 60 -10.29 11.79 15.96
C LEU A 60 -11.08 12.75 16.85
N LYS A 61 -12.00 12.22 17.66
CA LYS A 61 -12.79 13.02 18.59
C LYS A 61 -11.90 13.72 19.61
N ALA A 62 -10.93 13.01 20.18
CA ALA A 62 -9.97 13.58 21.13
C ALA A 62 -9.02 14.61 20.49
N ALA A 63 -8.67 14.44 19.21
CA ALA A 63 -7.87 15.41 18.45
C ALA A 63 -8.69 16.61 17.93
N GLY A 64 -10.02 16.63 18.11
CA GLY A 64 -10.89 17.69 17.60
C GLY A 64 -11.01 17.70 16.08
N ILE A 65 -10.97 16.53 15.44
CA ILE A 65 -11.14 16.34 13.99
C ILE A 65 -12.48 15.63 13.76
N SER A 66 -13.32 16.20 12.88
CA SER A 66 -14.59 15.55 12.54
C SER A 66 -14.37 14.42 11.53
N LYS A 67 -15.15 13.33 11.65
CA LYS A 67 -15.04 12.18 10.72
C LYS A 67 -15.29 12.55 9.26
N LYS A 68 -16.07 13.62 9.02
CA LYS A 68 -16.41 14.08 7.66
C LYS A 68 -15.25 14.82 7.01
N VAL A 69 -14.47 15.56 7.82
CA VAL A 69 -13.33 16.34 7.37
C VAL A 69 -12.06 15.48 7.25
N ALA A 70 -11.95 14.40 8.04
CA ALA A 70 -10.78 13.52 8.05
C ALA A 70 -10.34 13.04 6.64
N PRO A 71 -11.22 12.51 5.76
CA PRO A 71 -10.82 12.10 4.41
C PRO A 71 -10.32 13.26 3.53
N SER A 72 -10.87 14.47 3.70
CA SER A 72 -10.48 15.65 2.93
C SER A 72 -9.07 16.12 3.26
N ILE A 73 -8.65 15.93 4.50
CA ILE A 73 -7.30 16.24 4.98
C ILE A 73 -6.33 15.07 4.71
N GLY A 74 -6.80 13.91 4.24
CA GLY A 74 -5.96 12.74 3.96
C GLY A 74 -5.78 11.80 5.16
N ILE A 75 -6.66 11.86 6.15
CA ILE A 75 -6.64 10.99 7.34
C ILE A 75 -7.54 9.78 7.09
N ALA A 76 -6.95 8.58 7.08
CA ALA A 76 -7.70 7.33 6.97
C ALA A 76 -8.36 6.95 8.32
N VAL A 77 -9.61 6.49 8.28
CA VAL A 77 -10.42 6.19 9.47
C VAL A 77 -10.94 4.75 9.46
N ASP A 78 -10.66 3.99 10.53
CA ASP A 78 -11.22 2.64 10.75
C ASP A 78 -12.19 2.69 11.93
N HIS A 79 -13.46 2.50 11.60
CA HIS A 79 -14.57 2.57 12.54
C HIS A 79 -14.70 1.27 13.36
N ARG A 80 -14.01 0.20 12.97
CA ARG A 80 -14.10 -1.12 13.61
C ARG A 80 -13.06 -1.32 14.70
N ARG A 81 -11.93 -0.62 14.63
CA ARG A 81 -10.86 -0.72 15.62
C ARG A 81 -11.28 -0.03 16.92
N LYS A 82 -10.99 -0.67 18.05
CA LYS A 82 -11.19 -0.14 19.41
C LYS A 82 -9.85 -0.04 20.13
N ASN A 83 -9.63 1.04 20.86
CA ASN A 83 -8.42 1.19 21.66
C ASN A 83 -8.55 0.43 22.98
N ARG A 84 -7.53 -0.36 23.30
CA ARG A 84 -7.47 -1.15 24.54
C ARG A 84 -6.51 -0.57 25.58
N SER A 85 -5.65 0.37 25.16
CA SER A 85 -4.65 1.02 26.02
C SER A 85 -4.76 2.54 25.95
N PHE A 86 -4.61 3.19 27.10
CA PHE A 86 -4.61 4.64 27.21
C PHE A 86 -3.38 5.27 26.53
N GLN A 87 -2.20 4.69 26.77
CA GLN A 87 -0.95 5.16 26.17
C GLN A 87 -1.00 5.18 24.63
N GLY A 88 -1.58 4.15 24.02
CA GLY A 88 -1.75 4.07 22.56
C GLY A 88 -2.70 5.14 22.03
N LEU A 89 -3.83 5.36 22.72
CA LEU A 89 -4.76 6.44 22.40
C LEU A 89 -4.06 7.81 22.47
N GLN A 90 -3.33 8.08 23.54
CA GLN A 90 -2.64 9.36 23.75
C GLN A 90 -1.57 9.61 22.67
N ALA A 91 -0.76 8.61 22.32
CA ALA A 91 0.22 8.71 21.25
C ALA A 91 -0.45 9.04 19.91
N ASN A 92 -1.54 8.34 19.55
CA ASN A 92 -2.28 8.58 18.30
C ASN A 92 -2.94 9.96 18.26
N VAL A 93 -3.46 10.45 19.40
CA VAL A 93 -4.01 11.80 19.50
C VAL A 93 -2.93 12.87 19.31
N GLN A 94 -1.76 12.69 19.94
CA GLN A 94 -0.63 13.60 19.78
C GLN A 94 -0.12 13.62 18.33
N LEU A 95 -0.10 12.46 17.67
CA LEU A 95 0.15 12.35 16.24
C LEU A 95 -0.87 13.20 15.47
N LEU A 96 -2.18 12.97 15.61
CA LEU A 96 -3.19 13.77 14.89
C LEU A 96 -3.09 15.29 15.12
N GLN A 97 -2.74 15.72 16.33
CA GLN A 97 -2.51 17.13 16.65
C GLN A 97 -1.28 17.69 15.92
N THR A 98 -0.18 16.95 15.92
CA THR A 98 1.06 17.31 15.22
C THR A 98 0.80 17.43 13.72
N TYR A 99 0.02 16.51 13.14
CA TYR A 99 -0.38 16.57 11.72
C TYR A 99 -1.11 17.87 11.42
N LYS A 100 -2.13 18.16 12.23
CA LYS A 100 -2.99 19.34 12.07
C LYS A 100 -2.20 20.65 12.18
N GLN A 101 -1.14 20.68 12.99
CA GLN A 101 -0.24 21.85 13.11
C GLN A 101 0.68 22.01 11.90
N GLN A 102 1.18 20.92 11.32
CA GLN A 102 2.05 20.93 10.15
C GLN A 102 1.29 21.11 8.83
N LEU A 103 -0.02 20.84 8.84
CA LEU A 103 -0.87 20.95 7.68
C LEU A 103 -1.04 22.42 7.29
N VAL A 104 -0.44 22.78 6.16
CA VAL A 104 -0.72 24.04 5.46
C VAL A 104 -1.85 23.76 4.48
N VAL A 105 -3.01 24.37 4.71
CA VAL A 105 -4.20 24.31 3.82
C VAL A 105 -4.30 25.59 3.02
#